data_AF-A0A955QXH3-F1
#
_entry.id   AF-A0A955QXH3-F1
#
_cell.length_a   1.000
_cell.length_b   1.000
_cell.length_c   1.000
_cell.angle_alpha   90.00
_cell.angle_beta   90.00
_cell.angle_gamma   90.00
#
_symmetry.space_group_name_H-M   'P 1'
#
loop_
_entity.id
_entity.type
_entity.pdbx_description
1 polymer ?
#
loop_
_entity_poly.entity_id
_entity_poly.type
_entity_poly.pdbx_seq_one_letter_code
_entity_poly.pdbx_strand_id
1 'polypeptide(L)'
;LIIFIYQNIRFYLVGILSLVLFTGCQSFQPTERSELALEDSEFMGLWSMYNRCVTDQDPLQMKDYILKLTEAPRPISIHHSPIPLPKFLKNWTSHRASRLSVDPRAMAASCSLLAGEAAWKTGHLELARDLLQAVIEGYPEAEYAYYVEEARHTIQQVPTIRNVSLE
;
A
#
# COMPACT_ATOMS: atom_id res chain seq x y z
N LEU A 1 63.79 -0.64 24.01
CA LEU A 1 63.43 0.13 22.78
C LEU A 1 62.37 -0.58 21.94
N ILE A 2 62.59 -1.84 21.52
CA ILE A 2 61.70 -2.61 20.63
C ILE A 2 60.28 -2.83 21.22
N ILE A 3 60.17 -3.13 22.52
CA ILE A 3 58.88 -3.32 23.20
C ILE A 3 58.04 -2.03 23.22
N PHE A 4 58.69 -0.88 23.39
CA PHE A 4 58.03 0.43 23.43
C PHE A 4 57.49 0.84 22.04
N ILE A 5 58.21 0.47 20.98
CA ILE A 5 57.78 0.66 19.58
C ILE A 5 56.57 -0.22 19.27
N TYR A 6 56.59 -1.50 19.70
CA TYR A 6 55.49 -2.43 19.47
C TYR A 6 54.20 -2.02 20.20
N GLN A 7 54.34 -1.48 21.41
CA GLN A 7 53.22 -1.01 22.22
C GLN A 7 52.57 0.23 21.59
N ASN A 8 53.36 1.18 21.09
CA ASN A 8 52.85 2.34 20.36
C ASN A 8 52.16 1.96 19.05
N ILE A 9 52.73 1.06 18.24
CA ILE A 9 52.11 0.59 16.99
C ILE A 9 50.76 -0.09 17.26
N ARG A 10 50.67 -0.87 18.34
CA ARG A 10 49.44 -1.56 18.74
C ARG A 10 48.33 -0.58 19.13
N PHE A 11 48.67 0.54 19.78
CA PHE A 11 47.69 1.61 20.06
C PHE A 11 47.21 2.30 18.78
N TYR A 12 48.09 2.57 17.82
CA TYR A 12 47.71 3.16 16.53
C TYR A 12 46.81 2.22 15.71
N LEU A 13 47.11 0.92 15.67
CA LEU A 13 46.28 -0.07 14.97
C LEU A 13 44.87 -0.20 15.57
N VAL A 14 44.76 -0.19 16.90
CA VAL A 14 43.45 -0.21 17.58
C VAL A 14 42.69 1.08 17.31
N GLY A 15 43.38 2.23 17.29
CA GLY A 15 42.79 3.53 16.96
C GLY A 15 42.23 3.57 15.53
N ILE A 16 42.99 3.09 14.55
CA ILE A 16 42.55 3.04 13.14
C ILE A 16 41.39 2.06 12.96
N LEU A 17 41.46 0.87 13.58
CA LEU A 17 40.39 -0.13 13.50
C LEU A 17 39.08 0.40 14.09
N SER A 18 39.16 1.10 15.24
CA SER A 18 38.02 1.80 15.84
C SER A 18 37.43 2.84 14.88
N LEU A 19 38.27 3.67 14.26
CA LEU A 19 37.84 4.73 13.36
C LEU A 19 37.11 4.19 12.11
N VAL A 20 37.58 3.07 11.56
CA VAL A 20 36.94 2.41 10.40
C VAL A 20 35.60 1.77 10.79
N LEU A 21 35.50 1.18 11.98
CA LEU A 21 34.24 0.60 12.47
C LEU A 21 33.17 1.66 12.73
N PHE A 22 33.55 2.86 13.20
CA PHE A 22 32.60 3.94 13.47
C PHE A 22 32.16 4.72 12.22
N THR A 23 32.99 4.77 11.16
CA THR A 23 32.66 5.51 9.93
C THR A 23 31.74 4.72 8.96
N GLY A 24 31.57 3.42 9.18
CA GLY A 24 30.70 2.57 8.37
C GLY A 24 29.19 2.81 8.56
N CYS A 25 28.74 3.34 9.71
CA CYS A 25 27.30 3.45 10.01
C CYS A 25 26.60 4.67 9.41
N GLN A 26 27.34 5.69 8.95
CA GLN A 26 26.75 6.94 8.45
C GLN A 26 26.75 7.01 6.90
N SER A 27 27.60 6.23 6.21
CA SER A 27 27.74 6.32 4.74
C SER A 27 26.62 5.65 3.94
N PHE A 28 25.68 4.96 4.60
CA PHE A 28 24.52 4.34 3.94
C PHE A 28 23.19 4.99 4.31
N GLN A 29 23.23 6.23 4.81
CA GLN A 29 21.99 6.99 4.96
C GLN A 29 21.60 7.57 3.60
N PRO A 30 20.44 7.17 3.03
CA PRO A 30 19.95 7.81 1.82
C PRO A 30 19.74 9.30 2.10
N THR A 31 20.50 10.14 1.41
CA THR A 31 20.49 11.62 1.55
C THR A 31 19.21 12.25 0.98
N GLU A 32 18.54 11.54 0.07
CA GLU A 32 17.24 11.93 -0.47
C GLU A 32 16.15 11.35 0.44
N ARG A 33 15.31 12.21 1.03
CA ARG A 33 14.01 11.78 1.55
C ARG A 33 13.32 11.05 0.41
N SER A 34 13.26 9.73 0.53
CA SER A 34 12.74 8.83 -0.48
C SER A 34 11.50 9.41 -1.16
N GLU A 35 11.56 9.72 -2.45
CA GLU A 35 10.38 9.97 -3.32
C GLU A 35 9.37 8.80 -3.31
N LEU A 36 9.68 7.73 -2.57
CA LEU A 36 8.96 6.47 -2.45
C LEU A 36 8.28 6.29 -1.08
N ALA A 37 8.44 7.24 -0.16
CA ALA A 37 7.80 7.22 1.15
C ALA A 37 6.70 8.28 1.16
N LEU A 38 5.45 7.84 1.26
CA LEU A 38 4.31 8.72 1.51
C LEU A 38 4.62 9.58 2.75
N GLU A 39 4.39 10.90 2.66
CA GLU A 39 4.58 11.74 3.84
C GLU A 39 3.57 11.36 4.93
N ASP A 40 3.95 11.52 6.20
CA ASP A 40 3.11 11.13 7.34
C ASP A 40 1.72 11.80 7.30
N SER A 41 1.66 13.05 6.84
CA SER A 41 0.42 13.80 6.60
C SER A 41 -0.47 13.19 5.52
N GLU A 42 0.12 12.72 4.43
CA GLU A 42 -0.60 12.06 3.32
C GLU A 42 -1.16 10.71 3.76
N PHE A 43 -0.36 9.93 4.50
CA PHE A 43 -0.80 8.68 5.09
C PHE A 43 -1.98 8.88 6.07
N MET A 44 -1.86 9.84 7.00
CA MET A 44 -2.92 10.16 7.95
C MET A 44 -4.19 10.64 7.23
N GLY A 45 -4.03 11.34 6.10
CA GLY A 45 -5.12 11.70 5.21
C GLY A 45 -5.85 10.47 4.65
N LEU A 46 -5.12 9.52 4.06
CA LEU A 46 -5.70 8.28 3.52
C LEU A 46 -6.36 7.43 4.60
N TRP A 47 -5.72 7.27 5.76
CA TRP A 47 -6.30 6.57 6.90
C TRP A 47 -7.60 7.22 7.38
N SER A 48 -7.66 8.55 7.42
CA SER A 48 -8.88 9.30 7.75
C SER A 48 -10.00 9.08 6.72
N MET A 49 -9.67 9.04 5.42
CA MET A 49 -10.66 8.76 4.37
C MET A 49 -11.20 7.34 4.48
N TYR A 50 -10.32 6.36 4.70
CA TYR A 50 -10.72 4.97 4.90
C TYR A 50 -11.64 4.82 6.12
N ASN A 51 -11.27 5.38 7.28
CA ASN A 51 -12.10 5.32 8.47
C ASN A 51 -13.47 5.96 8.25
N ARG A 52 -13.52 7.11 7.57
CA ARG A 52 -14.80 7.72 7.20
C ARG A 52 -15.65 6.77 6.36
N CYS A 53 -15.07 6.16 5.33
CA CYS A 53 -15.79 5.19 4.52
C CYS A 53 -16.37 4.02 5.32
N VAL A 54 -15.59 3.45 6.24
CA VAL A 54 -16.06 2.32 7.06
C VAL A 54 -17.20 2.72 8.00
N THR A 55 -17.26 3.98 8.43
CA THR A 55 -18.29 4.47 9.36
C THR A 55 -19.50 5.10 8.69
N ASP A 56 -19.36 5.53 7.43
CA ASP A 56 -20.43 6.19 6.67
C ASP A 56 -21.44 5.15 6.17
N GLN A 57 -22.65 5.62 5.86
CA GLN A 57 -23.72 4.80 5.29
C GLN A 57 -24.29 5.41 4.00
N ASP A 58 -23.90 6.63 3.65
CA ASP A 58 -24.28 7.25 2.39
C ASP A 58 -23.36 6.76 1.26
N PRO A 59 -23.85 5.90 0.34
CA PRO A 59 -23.03 5.34 -0.72
C PRO A 59 -22.49 6.40 -1.69
N LEU A 60 -23.13 7.57 -1.82
CA LEU A 60 -22.64 8.66 -2.65
C LEU A 60 -21.41 9.31 -2.01
N GLN A 61 -21.44 9.52 -0.70
CA GLN A 61 -20.28 10.04 0.05
C GLN A 61 -19.14 9.03 0.10
N MET A 62 -19.47 7.74 0.26
CA MET A 62 -18.48 6.66 0.23
C MET A 62 -17.76 6.61 -1.11
N LYS A 63 -18.46 6.83 -2.24
CA LYS A 63 -17.85 6.92 -3.57
C LYS A 63 -16.75 7.98 -3.64
N ASP A 64 -16.96 9.15 -3.03
CA ASP A 64 -15.94 10.21 -3.01
C ASP A 64 -14.70 9.82 -2.18
N TYR A 65 -14.89 9.05 -1.10
CA TYR A 65 -13.77 8.51 -0.33
C TYR A 65 -13.00 7.46 -1.13
N ILE A 66 -13.69 6.60 -1.89
CA ILE A 66 -13.06 5.62 -2.79
C ILE A 66 -12.17 6.32 -3.80
N LEU A 67 -12.68 7.37 -4.46
CA LEU A 67 -11.90 8.13 -5.45
C LEU A 67 -10.57 8.62 -4.86
N LYS A 68 -10.63 9.26 -3.69
CA LYS A 68 -9.43 9.73 -2.97
C LYS A 68 -8.46 8.60 -2.59
N LEU A 69 -8.97 7.44 -2.20
CA LEU A 69 -8.14 6.28 -1.89
C LEU A 69 -7.49 5.67 -3.16
N THR A 70 -8.19 5.69 -4.29
CA THR A 70 -7.65 5.19 -5.58
C THR A 70 -6.63 6.10 -6.24
N GLU A 71 -6.71 7.41 -5.98
CA GLU A 71 -5.74 8.42 -6.42
C GLU A 71 -4.42 8.37 -5.65
N ALA A 72 -4.37 7.61 -4.54
CA ALA A 72 -3.18 7.47 -3.73
C ALA A 72 -1.98 6.93 -4.55
N PRO A 73 -0.75 7.44 -4.29
CA PRO A 73 0.46 6.94 -4.93
C PRO A 73 0.59 5.42 -4.84
N ARG A 74 0.74 4.78 -6.01
CA ARG A 74 0.91 3.33 -6.08
C ARG A 74 2.31 2.96 -5.59
N PRO A 75 2.46 1.89 -4.79
CA PRO A 75 3.78 1.38 -4.46
C PRO A 75 4.52 0.98 -5.74
N ILE A 76 5.72 1.52 -5.93
CA ILE A 76 6.51 1.28 -7.13
C ILE A 76 7.01 -0.17 -7.11
N SER A 77 6.55 -0.97 -8.09
CA SER A 77 7.12 -2.29 -8.36
C SER A 77 8.64 -2.16 -8.59
N ILE A 78 9.44 -3.06 -8.03
CA ILE A 78 10.91 -3.05 -8.13
C ILE A 78 11.41 -2.96 -9.59
N HIS A 79 10.60 -3.39 -10.56
CA HIS A 79 10.90 -3.22 -11.98
C HIS A 79 11.09 -1.77 -12.43
N HIS A 80 10.55 -0.80 -11.70
CA HIS A 80 10.68 0.64 -11.95
C HIS A 80 11.45 1.37 -10.84
N SER A 81 12.18 0.64 -9.98
CA SER A 81 12.98 1.28 -8.94
C SER A 81 14.10 2.13 -9.58
N PRO A 82 14.29 3.38 -9.15
CA PRO A 82 15.42 4.20 -9.60
C PRO A 82 16.78 3.66 -9.10
N ILE A 83 16.75 2.67 -8.20
CA ILE A 83 17.95 2.06 -7.64
C ILE A 83 18.43 0.95 -8.60
N PRO A 84 19.63 1.05 -9.19
CA PRO A 84 20.18 -0.01 -10.02
C PRO A 84 20.52 -1.22 -9.15
N LEU A 85 19.63 -2.22 -9.15
CA LEU A 85 19.86 -3.49 -8.45
C LEU A 85 20.71 -4.44 -9.32
N PRO A 86 21.78 -5.05 -8.77
CA PRO A 86 22.50 -6.11 -9.45
C PRO A 86 21.55 -7.25 -9.88
N LYS A 87 21.75 -7.78 -11.09
CA LYS A 87 20.85 -8.80 -11.69
C LYS A 87 20.63 -10.02 -10.78
N PHE A 88 21.65 -10.40 -9.99
CA PHE A 88 21.55 -11.52 -9.07
C PHE A 88 20.58 -11.25 -7.92
N LEU A 89 20.44 -10.00 -7.44
CA LEU A 89 19.49 -9.63 -6.38
C LEU A 89 18.06 -9.48 -6.91
N LYS A 90 17.89 -9.14 -8.19
CA LYS A 90 16.58 -8.89 -8.80
C LYS A 90 15.62 -10.08 -8.67
N ASN A 91 16.13 -11.31 -8.69
CA ASN A 91 15.32 -12.52 -8.52
C ASN A 91 14.98 -12.84 -7.05
N TRP A 92 15.71 -12.28 -6.09
CA TRP A 92 15.49 -12.50 -4.64
C TRP A 92 14.73 -11.36 -3.99
N THR A 93 14.77 -10.18 -4.59
CA THR A 93 13.94 -9.05 -4.20
C THR A 93 12.57 -9.22 -4.86
N SER A 94 11.74 -10.09 -4.29
CA SER A 94 10.30 -10.04 -4.56
C SER A 94 9.81 -8.63 -4.27
N HIS A 95 8.84 -8.17 -5.07
CA HIS A 95 8.07 -6.93 -4.91
C HIS A 95 8.31 -6.27 -3.56
N ARG A 96 9.03 -5.14 -3.54
CA ARG A 96 9.26 -4.39 -2.31
C ARG A 96 7.86 -3.96 -1.92
N ALA A 97 7.27 -4.66 -0.95
CA ALA A 97 6.03 -4.25 -0.34
C ALA A 97 6.21 -2.77 -0.01
N SER A 98 5.19 -1.99 -0.33
CA SER A 98 5.14 -0.59 0.08
C SER A 98 5.70 -0.49 1.49
N ARG A 99 6.63 0.45 1.75
CA ARG A 99 7.03 0.72 3.14
C ARG A 99 5.89 1.31 3.96
N LEU A 100 4.74 1.56 3.32
CA LEU A 100 3.48 1.79 4.00
C LEU A 100 3.00 0.47 4.61
N SER A 101 2.82 0.47 5.93
CA SER A 101 2.14 -0.63 6.66
C SER A 101 0.71 -0.87 6.18
N VAL A 102 0.19 -0.03 5.27
CA VAL A 102 -1.17 -0.09 4.76
C VAL A 102 -1.17 0.13 3.25
N ASP A 103 -1.93 -0.69 2.52
CA ASP A 103 -2.09 -0.61 1.07
C ASP A 103 -3.33 0.24 0.73
N PRO A 104 -3.17 1.44 0.14
CA PRO A 104 -4.30 2.28 -0.27
C PRO A 104 -5.22 1.62 -1.29
N ARG A 105 -4.71 0.71 -2.13
CA ARG A 105 -5.54 -0.03 -3.08
C ARG A 105 -6.44 -1.02 -2.35
N ALA A 106 -5.91 -1.74 -1.37
CA ALA A 106 -6.70 -2.62 -0.52
C ALA A 106 -7.76 -1.85 0.29
N MET A 107 -7.41 -0.66 0.80
CA MET A 107 -8.39 0.25 1.44
C MET A 107 -9.50 0.66 0.49
N ALA A 108 -9.16 1.06 -0.73
CA ALA A 108 -10.14 1.44 -1.76
C ALA A 108 -11.04 0.26 -2.15
N ALA A 109 -10.48 -0.95 -2.31
CA ALA A 109 -11.25 -2.15 -2.62
C ALA A 109 -12.25 -2.48 -1.49
N SER A 110 -11.77 -2.50 -0.25
CA SER A 110 -12.59 -2.71 0.95
C SER A 110 -13.73 -1.69 1.05
N CYS A 111 -13.40 -0.41 0.90
CA CYS A 111 -14.37 0.69 0.92
C CYS A 111 -15.39 0.57 -0.24
N SER A 112 -14.97 0.10 -1.42
CA SER A 112 -15.86 -0.13 -2.56
C SER A 112 -16.86 -1.26 -2.32
N LEU A 113 -16.46 -2.33 -1.63
CA LEU A 113 -17.37 -3.39 -1.21
C LEU A 113 -18.44 -2.85 -0.24
N LEU A 114 -18.01 -2.12 0.79
CA LEU A 114 -18.92 -1.51 1.77
C LEU A 114 -19.88 -0.52 1.11
N ALA A 115 -19.38 0.30 0.18
CA ALA A 115 -20.19 1.26 -0.56
C ALA A 115 -21.18 0.56 -1.49
N GLY A 116 -20.77 -0.54 -2.13
CA GLY A 116 -21.65 -1.39 -2.93
C GLY A 116 -22.77 -2.00 -2.10
N GLU A 117 -22.46 -2.51 -0.90
CA GLU A 117 -23.46 -3.05 0.02
C GLU A 117 -24.41 -1.95 0.55
N ALA A 118 -23.88 -0.78 0.91
CA ALA A 118 -24.68 0.37 1.34
C ALA A 118 -25.60 0.87 0.22
N ALA A 119 -25.09 0.97 -1.01
CA ALA A 119 -25.85 1.33 -2.21
C ALA A 119 -26.98 0.34 -2.47
N TRP A 120 -26.71 -0.96 -2.29
CA TRP A 120 -27.74 -1.99 -2.39
C TRP A 120 -28.84 -1.80 -1.33
N LYS A 121 -28.46 -1.66 -0.06
CA LYS A 121 -29.40 -1.50 1.07
C LYS A 121 -30.26 -0.24 0.97
N THR A 122 -29.74 0.81 0.35
CA THR A 122 -30.42 2.11 0.20
C THR A 122 -31.18 2.24 -1.13
N GLY A 123 -31.15 1.22 -2.00
CA GLY A 123 -31.90 1.20 -3.26
C GLY A 123 -31.17 1.82 -4.46
N HIS A 124 -29.91 2.23 -4.31
CA HIS A 124 -29.06 2.73 -5.40
C HIS A 124 -28.45 1.57 -6.21
N LEU A 125 -29.28 0.75 -6.85
CA LEU A 125 -28.88 -0.54 -7.43
C LEU A 125 -27.83 -0.42 -8.56
N GLU A 126 -27.95 0.62 -9.40
CA GLU A 126 -26.97 0.87 -10.47
C GLU A 126 -25.61 1.24 -9.89
N LEU A 127 -25.58 2.12 -8.88
CA LEU A 127 -24.36 2.48 -8.18
C LEU A 127 -23.73 1.26 -7.48
N ALA A 128 -24.55 0.42 -6.86
CA ALA A 128 -24.07 -0.82 -6.22
C ALA A 128 -23.36 -1.72 -7.24
N ARG A 129 -23.98 -1.93 -8.41
CA ARG A 129 -23.40 -2.72 -9.50
C ARG A 129 -22.11 -2.10 -9.99
N ASP A 130 -22.09 -0.80 -10.27
CA ASP A 130 -20.92 -0.10 -10.78
C ASP A 130 -19.73 -0.20 -9.82
N LEU A 131 -19.96 -0.01 -8.53
CA LEU A 131 -18.93 -0.10 -7.50
C LEU A 131 -18.34 -1.51 -7.38
N LEU A 132 -19.20 -2.54 -7.36
CA LEU A 132 -18.75 -3.93 -7.26
C LEU A 132 -18.06 -4.41 -8.54
N GLN A 133 -18.56 -4.01 -9.70
CA GLN A 133 -17.94 -4.31 -10.99
C GLN A 133 -16.56 -3.64 -11.11
N ALA A 134 -16.42 -2.41 -10.64
CA ALA A 134 -15.13 -1.71 -10.59
C ALA A 134 -14.10 -2.45 -9.71
N VAL A 135 -14.53 -3.14 -8.64
CA VAL A 135 -13.62 -4.00 -7.85
C VAL A 135 -13.15 -5.21 -8.66
N ILE A 136 -14.04 -5.84 -9.42
CA ILE A 136 -13.70 -7.02 -10.24
C ILE A 136 -12.71 -6.65 -11.36
N GLU A 137 -12.90 -5.48 -11.98
CA GLU A 137 -12.08 -5.03 -13.12
C GLU A 137 -10.80 -4.30 -12.69
N GLY A 138 -10.86 -3.58 -11.58
CA GLY A 138 -9.78 -2.69 -11.11
C GLY A 138 -8.69 -3.36 -10.29
N TYR A 139 -8.86 -4.63 -9.91
CA TYR A 139 -7.95 -5.35 -9.01
C TYR A 139 -7.63 -6.77 -9.53
N PRO A 140 -7.02 -6.90 -10.73
CA PRO A 140 -6.70 -8.20 -11.32
C PRO A 140 -5.60 -8.98 -10.59
N GLU A 141 -4.87 -8.33 -9.69
CA GLU A 141 -3.72 -8.93 -9.01
C GLU A 141 -4.15 -9.92 -7.91
N ALA A 142 -3.36 -11.00 -7.73
CA ALA A 142 -3.73 -12.12 -6.86
C ALA A 142 -3.84 -11.71 -5.38
N GLU A 143 -3.08 -10.71 -4.95
CA GLU A 143 -3.17 -10.12 -3.61
C GLU A 143 -4.55 -9.51 -3.28
N TYR A 144 -5.35 -9.17 -4.30
CA TYR A 144 -6.68 -8.61 -4.14
C TYR A 144 -7.81 -9.60 -4.40
N ALA A 145 -7.49 -10.89 -4.63
CA ALA A 145 -8.46 -11.91 -4.99
C ALA A 145 -9.62 -12.01 -3.99
N TYR A 146 -9.36 -11.83 -2.69
CA TYR A 146 -10.40 -11.78 -1.67
C TYR A 146 -11.50 -10.74 -1.99
N TYR A 147 -11.11 -9.51 -2.33
CA TYR A 147 -12.06 -8.44 -2.62
C TYR A 147 -12.85 -8.71 -3.91
N VAL A 148 -12.19 -9.29 -4.91
CA VAL A 148 -12.83 -9.66 -6.18
C VAL A 148 -13.87 -10.76 -5.97
N GLU A 149 -13.55 -11.80 -5.19
CA GLU A 149 -14.49 -12.87 -4.88
C GLU A 149 -15.67 -12.36 -4.05
N GLU A 150 -15.42 -11.49 -3.06
CA GLU A 150 -16.49 -10.89 -2.26
C GLU A 150 -17.41 -10.01 -3.13
N ALA A 151 -16.86 -9.26 -4.09
CA ALA A 151 -17.67 -8.47 -5.03
C ALA A 151 -18.56 -9.36 -5.91
N ARG A 152 -17.99 -10.44 -6.47
CA ARG A 152 -18.72 -11.42 -7.28
C ARG A 152 -19.84 -12.07 -6.49
N HIS A 153 -19.54 -12.49 -5.27
CA HIS A 153 -20.50 -13.09 -4.37
C HIS A 153 -21.64 -12.11 -4.04
N THR A 154 -21.31 -10.87 -3.72
CA THR A 154 -22.30 -9.81 -3.45
C THR A 154 -23.23 -9.59 -4.65
N ILE A 155 -22.69 -9.50 -5.87
CA ILE A 155 -23.51 -9.38 -7.10
C ILE A 155 -24.43 -10.60 -7.31
N GLN A 156 -23.97 -11.80 -6.96
CA GLN A 156 -24.74 -13.04 -7.13
C GLN A 156 -25.82 -13.24 -6.06
N GLN A 157 -25.57 -12.80 -4.82
CA GLN A 157 -26.52 -12.92 -3.71
C GLN A 157 -27.68 -11.95 -3.80
N VAL A 158 -27.48 -10.84 -4.50
CA VAL A 158 -28.49 -9.86 -4.84
C VAL A 158 -29.56 -10.53 -5.72
N PRO A 159 -30.75 -10.86 -5.17
CA PRO A 159 -31.78 -11.48 -5.96
C PRO A 159 -32.26 -10.46 -6.97
N THR A 160 -32.51 -10.93 -8.19
CA THR A 160 -33.29 -10.26 -9.22
C THR A 160 -34.58 -9.68 -8.63
N ILE A 161 -34.57 -8.45 -8.12
CA ILE A 161 -35.77 -7.60 -8.08
C ILE A 161 -35.95 -7.06 -9.51
N ARG A 162 -36.05 -7.99 -10.47
CA ARG A 162 -36.67 -7.72 -11.77
C ARG A 162 -38.14 -8.04 -11.58
N ASN A 163 -38.93 -6.97 -11.59
CA ASN A 163 -40.31 -6.97 -12.05
C ASN A 163 -41.29 -7.82 -11.23
N VAL A 164 -41.61 -7.38 -10.01
CA VAL A 164 -43.02 -7.47 -9.60
C VAL A 164 -43.67 -6.20 -10.14
N SER A 165 -44.00 -6.24 -11.44
CA SER A 165 -44.99 -5.34 -12.00
C SER A 165 -46.30 -5.70 -11.30
N LEU A 166 -46.82 -4.78 -10.50
CA LEU A 166 -48.20 -4.86 -10.01
C LEU A 166 -49.10 -4.63 -11.24
N GLU A 167 -49.63 -5.70 -11.81
CA GLU A 167 -50.88 -5.70 -12.57
C GLU A 167 -51.93 -6.50 -11.80
#